data_AF-E1LR59-F1
#
_entry.id   AF-E1LR59-F1
#
_cell.length_a   1.000
_cell.length_b   1.000
_cell.length_c   1.000
_cell.angle_alpha   90.00
_cell.angle_beta   90.00
_cell.angle_gamma   90.00
#
_symmetry.space_group_name_H-M   'P 1'
#
loop_
_entity.id
_entity.type
_entity.pdbx_description
1 polymer ?
#
loop_
_entity_poly.entity_id
_entity_poly.type
_entity_poly.pdbx_seq_one_letter_code
_entity_poly.pdbx_strand_id
1 'polypeptide(L)'
;MELKKYRETSKDEIRKPWLEFFGNKPFTQEPERAIRQADQLLDYKSWSEEDREMFSEQRRREEQALLAHDYALEQAEEKGLERGLERGKVEGRVFAFLDMVRQGLLPSEVASEQLGMTVAEFEALL
;
A
#
# COMPACT_ATOMS: atom_id res chain seq x y z
N MET A 1 -10.21 -23.04 0.24
CA MET A 1 -9.90 -24.39 -0.28
C MET A 1 -8.52 -24.80 0.22
N GLU A 2 -8.40 -25.49 1.36
CA GLU A 2 -7.07 -25.86 1.91
C GLU A 2 -7.01 -27.29 2.52
N LEU A 3 -8.16 -27.96 2.75
CA LEU A 3 -8.18 -29.22 3.53
C LEU A 3 -8.21 -30.52 2.70
N LYS A 4 -8.06 -30.45 1.36
CA LYS A 4 -8.08 -31.65 0.49
C LYS A 4 -6.69 -32.17 0.08
N LYS A 5 -5.59 -31.53 0.52
CA LYS A 5 -4.22 -31.95 0.15
C LYS A 5 -3.69 -33.16 0.93
N TYR A 6 -4.33 -33.54 2.04
CA TYR A 6 -3.81 -34.58 2.92
C TYR A 6 -4.75 -35.77 2.91
N ARG A 7 -4.42 -36.75 2.06
CA ARG A 7 -5.03 -38.08 2.10
C ARG A 7 -4.43 -38.78 3.31
N GLU A 8 -5.27 -39.24 4.23
CA GLU A 8 -4.85 -39.96 5.43
C GLU A 8 -3.96 -41.14 5.02
N THR A 9 -2.68 -41.06 5.33
CA THR A 9 -1.67 -42.05 4.97
C THR A 9 -0.80 -42.30 6.19
N SER A 10 -0.12 -43.46 6.25
CA SER A 10 0.72 -43.91 7.38
C SER A 10 1.85 -42.96 7.82
N LYS A 11 1.97 -41.77 7.22
CA LYS A 11 2.90 -40.69 7.59
C LYS A 11 2.23 -39.60 8.43
N ASP A 12 0.95 -39.71 8.76
CA ASP A 12 0.22 -38.69 9.54
C ASP A 12 0.73 -38.58 10.98
N GLU A 13 1.22 -39.68 11.56
CA GLU A 13 1.88 -39.65 12.87
C GLU A 13 3.09 -38.71 12.89
N ILE A 14 3.87 -38.66 11.81
CA ILE A 14 5.03 -37.78 11.67
C ILE A 14 4.62 -36.36 11.24
N ARG A 15 3.65 -36.23 10.33
CA ARG A 15 3.27 -34.93 9.75
C ARG A 15 2.45 -34.06 10.69
N LYS A 16 1.61 -34.67 11.52
CA LYS A 16 0.67 -33.95 12.36
C LYS A 16 1.38 -33.04 13.40
N PRO A 17 2.44 -33.49 14.10
CA PRO A 17 3.25 -32.61 14.93
C PRO A 17 3.88 -31.44 14.15
N TRP A 18 4.38 -31.65 12.93
CA TRP A 18 4.93 -30.55 12.12
C TRP A 18 3.86 -29.53 11.72
N LEU A 19 2.65 -29.98 11.37
CA LEU A 19 1.53 -29.09 11.06
C LEU A 19 1.04 -28.32 12.30
N GLU A 20 1.08 -28.93 13.48
CA GLU A 20 0.76 -28.28 14.74
C GLU A 20 1.80 -27.21 15.10
N PHE A 21 3.09 -27.52 14.92
CA PHE A 21 4.20 -26.59 15.11
C PHE A 21 4.10 -25.36 14.20
N PHE A 22 4.02 -25.54 12.87
CA PHE A 22 3.89 -24.40 11.94
C PHE A 22 2.55 -23.67 12.05
N GLY A 23 1.52 -24.35 12.56
CA GLY A 23 0.20 -23.78 12.79
C GLY A 23 0.04 -23.07 14.14
N ASN A 24 1.08 -23.01 14.98
CA ASN A 24 1.04 -22.49 16.35
C ASN A 24 -0.07 -23.11 17.21
N LYS A 25 -0.29 -24.43 17.07
CA LYS A 25 -1.29 -25.18 17.84
C LYS A 25 -0.59 -25.99 18.94
N PRO A 26 -1.26 -26.24 20.08
CA PRO A 26 -0.74 -27.17 21.06
C PRO A 26 -0.57 -28.56 20.43
N PHE A 27 0.53 -29.23 20.75
CA PHE A 27 0.80 -30.57 20.25
C PHE A 27 -0.23 -31.56 20.79
N THR A 28 -0.84 -32.34 19.89
CA THR A 28 -1.77 -33.41 20.28
C THR A 28 -1.08 -34.77 20.44
N GLN A 29 0.19 -34.85 20.03
CA GLN A 29 1.06 -36.03 20.13
C GLN A 29 2.46 -35.59 20.56
N GLU A 30 3.29 -36.50 21.09
CA GLU A 30 4.66 -36.14 21.47
C GLU A 30 5.47 -35.75 20.22
N PRO A 31 5.97 -34.51 20.14
CA PRO A 31 6.73 -34.06 18.99
C PRO A 31 8.12 -34.71 18.94
N GLU A 32 8.60 -34.94 17.72
CA GLU A 32 9.95 -35.42 17.49
C GLU A 32 11.00 -34.45 18.08
N ARG A 33 12.20 -34.97 18.35
CA ARG A 33 13.30 -34.18 18.94
C ARG A 33 13.58 -32.90 18.16
N ALA A 34 13.54 -32.95 16.83
CA ALA A 34 13.78 -31.77 15.98
C ALA A 34 12.75 -30.67 16.22
N ILE A 35 11.46 -31.03 16.33
CA ILE A 35 10.37 -30.10 16.61
C ILE A 35 10.52 -29.52 18.02
N ARG A 36 10.86 -30.35 19.02
CA ARG A 36 11.10 -29.86 20.39
C ARG A 36 12.25 -28.86 20.47
N GLN A 37 13.35 -29.12 19.78
CA GLN A 37 14.48 -28.19 19.73
C GLN A 37 14.11 -26.89 19.03
N ALA A 38 13.36 -26.97 17.93
CA ALA A 38 12.86 -25.79 17.24
C ALA A 38 11.89 -24.97 18.10
N ASP A 39 10.96 -25.63 18.79
CA ASP A 39 10.00 -25.01 19.72
C ASP A 39 10.71 -24.27 20.86
N GLN A 40 11.77 -24.87 21.43
CA GLN A 40 12.60 -24.22 22.45
C GLN A 40 13.34 -22.99 21.92
N LEU A 41 13.90 -23.05 20.71
CA LEU A 41 14.57 -21.89 20.11
C LEU A 41 13.60 -20.73 19.84
N LEU A 42 12.31 -21.03 19.64
CA LEU A 42 11.26 -20.04 19.43
C LEU A 42 10.60 -19.59 20.74
N ASP A 43 10.92 -20.20 21.88
CA ASP A 43 10.38 -19.79 23.17
C ASP A 43 11.04 -18.48 23.63
N TYR A 44 10.30 -17.39 23.45
CA TYR A 44 10.65 -16.03 23.87
C TYR A 44 11.09 -15.94 25.35
N LYS A 45 10.60 -16.83 26.23
CA LYS A 45 10.99 -16.85 27.64
C LYS A 45 12.42 -17.37 27.86
N SER A 46 12.95 -18.15 26.93
CA SER A 46 14.32 -18.68 26.96
C SER A 46 15.35 -17.83 26.21
N TRP A 47 14.91 -16.78 25.51
CA TRP A 47 15.80 -15.87 24.78
C TRP A 47 16.72 -15.07 25.72
N SER A 48 17.94 -14.82 25.24
CA SER A 48 18.88 -13.94 25.92
C SER A 48 18.39 -12.49 25.88
N GLU A 49 19.00 -11.62 26.71
CA GLU A 49 18.69 -10.19 26.71
C GLU A 49 19.03 -9.55 25.35
N GLU A 50 20.14 -9.96 24.74
CA GLU A 50 20.58 -9.52 23.41
C GLU A 50 19.58 -9.93 22.30
N ASP A 51 19.07 -11.17 22.33
CA ASP A 51 18.08 -11.65 21.35
C ASP A 51 16.76 -10.88 21.45
N ARG A 52 16.32 -10.57 22.68
CA ARG A 52 15.12 -9.77 22.93
C ARG A 52 15.28 -8.33 22.45
N GLU A 53 16.44 -7.73 22.73
CA GLU A 53 16.75 -6.38 22.28
C GLU A 53 16.76 -6.32 20.76
N MET A 54 17.52 -7.20 20.08
CA MET A 54 17.59 -7.26 18.62
C MET A 54 16.22 -7.44 17.97
N PHE A 55 15.38 -8.35 18.49
CA PHE A 55 14.02 -8.54 17.97
C PHE A 55 13.15 -7.28 18.19
N SER A 56 13.27 -6.63 19.35
CA SER A 56 12.54 -5.38 19.64
C SER A 56 12.97 -4.22 18.75
N GLU A 57 14.27 -4.10 18.44
CA GLU A 57 14.80 -3.08 17.56
C GLU A 57 14.36 -3.31 16.11
N GLN A 58 14.43 -4.55 15.64
CA GLN A 58 13.95 -4.92 14.31
C GLN A 58 12.46 -4.60 14.15
N ARG A 59 11.62 -4.95 15.13
CA ARG A 59 10.20 -4.62 15.15
C ARG A 59 9.96 -3.12 15.15
N ARG A 60 10.69 -2.37 15.99
CA ARG A 60 10.60 -0.90 16.04
C ARG A 60 10.97 -0.28 14.69
N ARG A 61 11.99 -0.80 14.02
CA ARG A 61 12.43 -0.34 12.69
C ARG A 61 11.39 -0.65 11.61
N GLU A 62 10.80 -1.85 11.64
CA GLU A 62 9.70 -2.22 10.74
C GLU A 62 8.49 -1.30 10.92
N GLU A 63 8.11 -1.04 12.16
CA GLU A 63 7.01 -0.12 12.48
C GLU A 63 7.30 1.31 12.02
N GLN A 64 8.51 1.82 12.25
CA GLN A 64 8.93 3.14 11.75
C GLN A 64 8.93 3.22 10.22
N ALA A 65 9.38 2.16 9.54
CA ALA A 65 9.38 2.10 8.08
C ALA A 65 7.96 2.11 7.52
N LEU A 66 7.03 1.39 8.15
CA LEU A 66 5.62 1.39 7.77
C LEU A 66 4.99 2.78 7.96
N LEU A 67 5.20 3.41 9.12
CA LEU A 67 4.70 4.76 9.39
C LEU A 67 5.26 5.80 8.41
N ALA A 68 6.56 5.73 8.09
CA ALA A 68 7.18 6.63 7.13
C ALA A 68 6.62 6.43 5.71
N HIS A 69 6.34 5.18 5.32
CA HIS A 69 5.69 4.85 4.06
C HIS A 69 4.28 5.44 3.99
N ASP A 70 3.47 5.25 5.03
CA ASP A 70 2.09 5.73 5.08
C ASP A 70 2.05 7.26 5.03
N TYR A 71 2.94 7.94 5.76
CA TYR A 71 3.07 9.39 5.70
C TYR A 71 3.47 9.90 4.30
N ALA A 72 4.40 9.20 3.63
CA ALA A 72 4.80 9.56 2.27
C ALA A 72 3.66 9.39 1.26
N LEU A 73 2.82 8.36 1.44
CA LEU A 73 1.64 8.12 0.61
C LEU A 73 0.60 9.23 0.80
N GLU A 74 0.26 9.55 2.05
CA GLU A 74 -0.68 10.62 2.39
C GLU A 74 -0.23 11.96 1.77
N GLN A 75 1.04 12.30 1.90
CA GLN A 75 1.63 13.50 1.30
C GLN A 75 1.58 13.50 -0.24
N ALA A 76 1.74 12.35 -0.87
CA ALA A 76 1.65 12.22 -2.32
C ALA A 76 0.21 12.40 -2.82
N GLU A 77 -0.77 11.83 -2.09
CA GLU A 77 -2.19 11.98 -2.39
C GLU A 77 -2.65 13.43 -2.22
N GLU A 78 -2.29 14.09 -1.12
CA GLU A 78 -2.65 15.49 -0.87
C GLU A 78 -2.11 16.42 -1.97
N LYS A 79 -0.81 16.30 -2.28
CA LYS A 79 -0.18 17.09 -3.36
C LYS A 79 -0.74 16.74 -4.73
N GLY A 80 -1.08 15.48 -4.96
CA GLY A 80 -1.70 15.03 -6.19
C GLY A 80 -3.09 15.65 -6.39
N LEU A 81 -3.89 15.66 -5.32
CA LEU A 81 -5.23 16.25 -5.32
C LEU A 81 -5.17 17.76 -5.49
N GLU A 82 -4.29 18.46 -4.77
CA GLU A 82 -4.12 19.90 -4.89
C GLU A 82 -3.75 20.30 -6.33
N ARG A 83 -2.73 19.65 -6.90
CA ARG A 83 -2.32 19.88 -8.30
C ARG A 83 -3.42 19.52 -9.28
N GLY A 84 -4.18 18.45 -9.02
CA GLY A 84 -5.31 18.04 -9.83
C GLY A 84 -6.44 19.08 -9.82
N LEU A 85 -6.75 19.63 -8.65
CA LEU A 85 -7.75 20.70 -8.49
C LEU A 85 -7.30 22.00 -9.15
N GLU A 86 -6.04 22.40 -8.98
CA GLU A 86 -5.50 23.60 -9.66
C GLU A 86 -5.56 23.45 -11.18
N ARG A 87 -5.08 22.32 -11.71
CA ARG A 87 -5.16 22.03 -13.15
C ARG A 87 -6.60 21.98 -13.63
N GLY A 88 -7.48 21.31 -12.91
CA GLY A 88 -8.90 21.22 -13.25
C GLY A 88 -9.61 22.58 -13.26
N LYS A 89 -9.24 23.50 -12.36
CA LYS A 89 -9.76 24.88 -12.38
C LYS A 89 -9.30 25.64 -13.62
N VAL A 90 -8.02 25.53 -13.98
CA VAL A 90 -7.48 26.18 -15.18
C VAL A 90 -8.11 25.60 -16.44
N GLU A 91 -8.12 24.28 -16.59
CA GLU A 91 -8.73 23.58 -17.72
C GLU A 91 -10.22 23.89 -17.83
N GLY A 92 -10.96 23.84 -16.72
CA GLY A 92 -12.38 24.18 -16.68
C GLY A 92 -12.65 25.63 -17.10
N ARG A 93 -11.78 26.58 -16.71
CA ARG A 93 -11.87 27.97 -17.14
C ARG A 93 -11.64 28.09 -18.65
N VAL A 94 -10.64 27.40 -19.20
CA VAL A 94 -10.39 27.36 -20.65
C VAL A 94 -11.61 26.81 -21.39
N PHE A 95 -12.17 25.68 -20.96
CA PHE A 95 -13.37 25.10 -21.58
C PHE A 95 -14.58 26.04 -21.55
N ALA A 96 -14.80 26.75 -20.44
CA ALA A 96 -15.90 27.71 -20.34
C ALA A 96 -15.76 28.86 -21.36
N PHE A 97 -14.55 29.40 -21.54
CA PHE A 97 -14.31 30.44 -22.55
C PHE A 97 -14.45 29.91 -23.98
N LEU A 98 -13.97 28.70 -24.27
CA LEU A 98 -14.17 28.07 -25.58
C LEU A 98 -15.66 27.90 -25.90
N ASP A 99 -16.46 27.45 -24.93
CA ASP A 99 -17.90 27.30 -25.10
C ASP A 99 -18.60 28.64 -25.36
N MET A 100 -18.28 29.68 -24.58
CA MET A 100 -18.83 31.03 -24.80
C MET A 100 -18.50 31.59 -26.18
N VAL A 101 -17.28 31.37 -26.69
CA VAL A 101 -16.89 31.82 -28.03
C VAL A 101 -17.60 31.01 -29.11
N ARG A 102 -17.69 29.69 -28.97
CA ARG A 102 -18.45 28.83 -29.91
C ARG A 102 -19.94 29.20 -29.97
N GLN A 103 -20.52 29.64 -28.86
CA GLN A 103 -21.90 30.13 -28.79
C GLN A 103 -22.08 31.57 -29.31
N GLY A 104 -20.99 32.23 -29.70
CA GLY A 104 -21.01 33.62 -30.15
C GLY A 104 -21.30 34.64 -29.04
N LEU A 105 -21.16 34.24 -27.77
CA LEU A 105 -21.41 35.08 -26.60
C LEU A 105 -20.20 35.97 -26.27
N LEU A 106 -19.01 35.60 -26.74
CA LEU A 106 -17.76 36.32 -26.49
C LEU A 106 -16.87 36.26 -27.74
N PRO A 107 -16.15 37.33 -28.12
CA PRO A 107 -15.15 37.28 -29.19
C PRO A 107 -13.85 36.61 -28.70
N SER A 108 -13.13 35.95 -29.61
CA SER A 108 -11.88 35.22 -29.33
C SER A 108 -10.80 36.09 -28.69
N GLU A 109 -10.74 37.36 -29.07
CA GLU A 109 -9.77 38.33 -28.55
C GLU A 109 -9.95 38.52 -27.03
N VAL A 110 -11.19 38.71 -26.58
CA VAL A 110 -11.49 38.92 -25.15
C VAL A 110 -11.27 37.63 -24.36
N ALA A 111 -11.63 36.47 -24.93
CA ALA A 111 -11.37 35.18 -24.30
C ALA A 111 -9.87 34.90 -24.11
N SER A 112 -9.06 35.16 -25.16
CA SER A 112 -7.61 34.97 -25.15
C SER A 112 -6.91 35.87 -24.13
N GLU A 113 -7.32 37.14 -24.03
CA GLU A 113 -6.78 38.09 -23.05
C GLU A 113 -7.08 37.63 -21.61
N GLN A 114 -8.30 37.16 -21.34
CA GLN A 114 -8.68 36.68 -20.01
C GLN A 114 -7.94 35.41 -19.58
N LEU A 115 -7.52 34.59 -20.54
CA LEU A 115 -6.71 33.40 -20.33
C LEU A 115 -5.20 33.68 -20.34
N GLY A 116 -4.79 34.90 -20.67
CA GLY A 116 -3.38 35.30 -20.74
C GLY A 116 -2.60 34.61 -21.87
N MET A 117 -3.27 34.26 -22.96
CA MET A 117 -2.68 33.64 -24.15
C MET A 117 -2.93 34.50 -25.39
N THR A 118 -2.23 34.21 -26.49
CA THR A 118 -2.46 34.91 -27.76
C THR A 118 -3.76 34.45 -28.42
N VAL A 119 -4.32 35.30 -29.29
CA VAL A 119 -5.51 34.95 -30.08
C VAL A 119 -5.26 33.67 -30.91
N ALA A 120 -4.08 33.53 -31.52
CA ALA A 120 -3.74 32.36 -32.31
C ALA A 120 -3.66 31.06 -31.47
N GLU A 121 -3.11 31.12 -30.26
CA GLU A 121 -3.10 29.97 -29.33
C GLU A 121 -4.52 29.59 -28.89
N PHE A 122 -5.37 30.58 -28.65
CA PHE A 122 -6.76 30.34 -28.28
C PHE A 122 -7.57 29.76 -29.45
N GLU A 123 -7.42 30.31 -30.66
CA GLU A 123 -8.09 29.82 -31.86
C GLU A 123 -7.66 28.39 -32.24
N ALA A 124 -6.42 27.99 -31.92
CA ALA A 124 -5.97 26.61 -32.10
C ALA A 124 -6.68 25.60 -31.17
N LEU A 125 -7.33 26.06 -30.09
CA LEU A 125 -8.10 25.24 -29.15
C LEU A 125 -9.62 25.19 -29.47
N LEU A 126 -10.07 26.00 -30.42
CA LEU A 126 -11.48 26.25 -30.75
C LEU A 126 -12.05 25.24 -31.74
#